data_AF-X7ZY17-F1
#
_entry.id   AF-X7ZY17-F1
#
_cell.length_a   1.000
_cell.length_b   1.000
_cell.length_c   1.000
_cell.angle_alpha   90.00
_cell.angle_beta   90.00
_cell.angle_gamma   90.00
#
_symmetry.space_group_name_H-M   'P 1'
#
loop_
_entity.id
_entity.type
_entity.pdbx_description
1 polymer ?
#
loop_
_entity_poly.entity_id
_entity_poly.type
_entity_poly.pdbx_seq_one_letter_code
_entity_poly.pdbx_strand_id
1 'polypeptide(L)' 'MLNLNALYATKEPGAYPLVLATYEIVCSKGYDRATSAAVKSFLTMAANDGQNGLSAAGYVPLPDKFKQRLVAAINAIQ' A
#
# COMPACT_ATOMS: atom_id res chain seq x y z
N MET A 1 5.77 -9.52 -5.99
CA MET A 1 5.97 -8.88 -7.30
C MET A 1 4.60 -8.53 -7.87
N LEU A 2 4.45 -7.34 -8.46
CA LEU A 2 3.18 -6.88 -9.05
C LEU A 2 2.87 -7.69 -10.32
N ASN A 3 1.64 -8.20 -10.45
CA ASN A 3 1.20 -8.94 -11.64
C ASN A 3 0.64 -7.97 -12.68
N LEU A 4 1.50 -7.54 -13.62
CA LEU A 4 1.14 -6.61 -14.68
C LEU A 4 0.09 -7.19 -15.64
N ASN A 5 0.12 -8.48 -15.92
CA ASN A 5 -0.87 -9.12 -16.78
C ASN A 5 -2.28 -9.00 -16.18
N ALA A 6 -2.41 -9.22 -14.87
CA ALA A 6 -3.70 -9.05 -14.19
C ALA A 6 -4.16 -7.59 -14.16
N LEU A 7 -3.24 -6.64 -13.99
CA LEU A 7 -3.57 -5.21 -13.98
C LEU A 7 -4.07 -4.69 -15.33
N TYR A 8 -3.49 -5.17 -16.44
CA TYR A 8 -3.86 -4.76 -17.79
C TYR A 8 -4.88 -5.68 -18.46
N ALA A 9 -5.46 -6.64 -17.72
CA ALA A 9 -6.41 -7.62 -18.26
C ALA A 9 -7.87 -7.12 -18.31
N THR A 10 -8.19 -5.97 -17.72
CA THR A 10 -9.57 -5.48 -17.68
C THR A 10 -10.11 -5.20 -19.10
N LYS A 11 -11.33 -5.65 -19.36
CA LYS A 11 -12.08 -5.40 -20.61
C LYS A 11 -13.39 -4.66 -20.35
N GLU A 12 -13.53 -4.11 -19.15
CA GLU A 12 -14.77 -3.46 -18.72
C GLU A 12 -14.98 -2.16 -19.50
N PRO A 13 -16.14 -1.98 -20.16
CA PRO A 13 -16.42 -0.77 -20.94
C PRO A 13 -16.27 0.49 -20.07
N GLY A 14 -15.49 1.46 -20.56
CA GLY A 14 -15.25 2.73 -19.86
C GLY A 14 -14.12 2.71 -18.83
N ALA A 15 -13.50 1.55 -18.55
CA ALA A 15 -12.33 1.47 -17.67
C ALA A 15 -11.07 2.01 -18.38
N TYR A 16 -10.29 2.83 -17.68
CA TYR A 16 -9.02 3.34 -18.19
C TYR A 16 -7.90 2.29 -17.99
N PRO A 17 -7.16 1.91 -19.04
CA PRO A 17 -6.24 0.76 -18.98
C PRO A 17 -4.88 1.05 -18.34
N LEU A 18 -4.53 2.32 -18.12
CA LEU A 18 -3.25 2.71 -17.53
C LEU A 18 -3.42 2.97 -16.03
N VAL A 19 -2.66 2.22 -15.22
CA VAL A 19 -2.64 2.36 -13.77
C VAL A 19 -1.20 2.51 -13.31
N LEU A 20 -0.95 3.50 -12.45
CA LEU A 20 0.34 3.70 -11.78
C LEU A 20 0.27 3.14 -10.37
N ALA A 21 1.25 2.30 -10.00
CA ALA A 21 1.41 1.82 -8.64
C ALA A 21 2.53 2.61 -7.95
N THR A 22 2.20 3.32 -6.88
CA THR A 22 3.17 3.95 -5.99
C THR A 22 3.62 2.93 -4.94
N TYR A 23 4.92 2.86 -4.69
CA TYR A 23 5.51 1.92 -3.73
C TYR A 23 6.26 2.63 -2.63
N GLU A 24 6.13 2.09 -1.43
CA GLU A 24 7.00 2.37 -0.30
C GLU A 24 7.82 1.10 -0.05
N ILE A 25 9.15 1.23 -0.06
CA ILE A 25 10.08 0.11 0.11
C ILE A 25 10.82 0.32 1.44
N VAL A 26 10.72 -0.66 2.33
CA VAL A 26 11.38 -0.65 3.65
C VAL A 26 12.08 -1.99 3.91
N CYS A 27 13.08 -1.99 4.79
CA CYS A 27 13.68 -3.22 5.28
C CYS A 27 12.74 -3.89 6.27
N SER A 28 12.65 -5.22 6.23
CA SER A 28 11.89 -5.96 7.24
C SER A 28 12.60 -6.03 8.60
N LYS A 29 13.92 -5.82 8.62
CA LYS A 29 14.78 -5.92 9.80
C LYS A 29 16.02 -5.02 9.65
N GLY A 30 16.75 -4.84 10.75
CA GLY A 30 18.08 -4.20 10.75
C GLY A 30 18.05 -2.73 11.16
N TYR A 31 16.90 -2.24 11.61
CA TYR A 31 16.78 -0.92 12.20
C TYR A 31 17.12 -0.96 13.69
N ASP A 32 17.56 0.18 14.23
CA ASP A 32 17.51 0.38 15.68
C ASP A 32 16.05 0.44 16.16
N ARG A 33 15.85 0.36 17.49
CA ARG A 33 14.52 0.30 18.08
C ARG A 33 13.66 1.55 17.80
N ALA A 34 14.28 2.73 17.75
CA ALA A 34 13.54 3.96 17.49
C ALA A 34 13.11 4.04 16.03
N THR A 35 14.01 3.67 15.11
CA THR A 35 13.71 3.66 13.67
C THR A 35 12.67 2.62 13.30
N SER A 36 12.76 1.37 13.81
CA SER A 36 11.74 0.34 13.56
C SER A 36 10.35 0.76 14.07
N ALA A 37 10.29 1.40 15.24
CA ALA A 37 9.04 1.93 15.79
C ALA A 37 8.46 3.06 14.91
N ALA A 38 9.31 3.97 14.44
CA ALA A 38 8.89 5.07 13.56
C ALA A 38 8.36 4.57 12.21
N VAL A 39 9.06 3.63 11.57
CA VAL A 39 8.64 3.01 10.31
C VAL A 39 7.30 2.30 10.47
N LYS A 40 7.14 1.50 11.53
CA LYS A 40 5.86 0.84 11.83
C LYS A 40 4.72 1.84 12.03
N SER A 41 4.97 2.90 12.79
CA SER A 41 3.97 3.93 13.07
C SER A 41 3.53 4.63 11.79
N PHE A 42 4.49 5.07 10.97
CA PHE A 42 4.22 5.72 9.69
C PHE A 42 3.38 4.85 8.76
N LEU A 43 3.81 3.60 8.51
CA LEU A 43 3.11 2.69 7.60
C LEU A 43 1.71 2.31 8.12
N THR A 44 1.55 2.19 9.45
CA THR A 44 0.24 1.94 10.08
C THR A 44 -0.70 3.12 9.86
N MET A 45 -0.23 4.35 10.04
CA MET A 45 -1.02 5.56 9.75
C MET A 45 -1.37 5.65 8.27
N ALA A 46 -0.40 5.45 7.38
CA ALA A 46 -0.59 5.53 5.93
C ALA A 46 -1.64 4.51 5.43
N ALA A 47 -1.61 3.28 5.95
CA ALA A 47 -2.57 2.24 5.59
C ALA A 47 -3.97 2.44 6.21
N ASN A 48 -4.11 3.31 7.22
CA ASN A 48 -5.36 3.61 7.88
C ASN A 48 -5.83 5.03 7.57
N ASP A 49 -5.65 5.97 8.49
CA ASP A 49 -6.19 7.33 8.40
C ASP A 49 -5.60 8.12 7.21
N GLY A 50 -4.40 7.75 6.76
CA GLY A 50 -3.78 8.30 5.55
C GLY A 50 -4.52 7.97 4.25
N GLN A 51 -5.49 7.06 4.26
CA GLN A 51 -6.34 6.77 3.11
C GLN A 51 -7.48 7.78 2.93
N ASN A 52 -7.76 8.59 3.95
CA ASN A 52 -8.84 9.59 3.91
C ASN A 52 -8.52 10.68 2.89
N GLY A 53 -9.47 10.99 2.02
CA GLY A 53 -9.33 12.05 1.00
C GLY A 53 -8.53 11.66 -0.25
N LEU A 54 -7.91 10.48 -0.30
CA LEU A 54 -7.14 10.03 -1.46
C LEU A 54 -7.95 9.99 -2.76
N SER A 55 -9.22 9.57 -2.68
CA SER A 55 -10.11 9.54 -3.85
C SER A 55 -10.39 10.93 -4.43
N ALA A 56 -10.49 11.96 -3.59
CA ALA A 56 -10.65 13.33 -4.05
C ALA A 56 -9.39 13.85 -4.76
N ALA A 57 -8.21 13.33 -4.40
CA ALA A 57 -6.94 13.60 -5.05
C ALA A 57 -6.67 12.70 -6.28
N GLY A 58 -7.62 11.84 -6.67
CA GLY A 58 -7.48 10.95 -7.83
C GLY A 58 -6.76 9.63 -7.57
N TYR A 59 -6.51 9.27 -6.31
CA TYR A 59 -5.94 7.98 -5.93
C TYR A 59 -7.02 6.94 -5.60
N VAL A 60 -6.67 5.68 -5.79
CA VAL A 60 -7.53 4.54 -5.40
C VAL A 60 -7.16 4.12 -3.97
N PRO A 61 -8.10 4.15 -3.00
CA PRO A 61 -7.85 3.67 -1.64
C PRO A 61 -7.52 2.17 -1.63
N LEU A 62 -6.74 1.76 -0.63
CA LEU A 62 -6.37 0.35 -0.46
C LEU A 62 -7.60 -0.54 -0.24
N PRO A 63 -7.82 -1.58 -1.08
CA PRO A 63 -8.89 -2.56 -0.85
C PRO A 63 -8.67 -3.35 0.45
N ASP A 64 -9.75 -3.69 1.16
CA ASP A 64 -9.69 -4.31 2.50
C ASP A 64 -8.80 -5.57 2.57
N LYS A 65 -8.94 -6.48 1.61
CA LYS A 65 -8.14 -7.71 1.54
C LYS A 65 -6.64 -7.41 1.39
N PHE A 66 -6.31 -6.34 0.67
CA PHE A 66 -4.92 -5.91 0.51
C PHE A 66 -4.41 -5.21 1.77
N LYS A 67 -5.23 -4.35 2.37
CA LYS A 67 -4.94 -3.67 3.65
C LYS A 67 -4.64 -4.66 4.78
N GLN A 68 -5.42 -5.74 4.91
CA GLN A 68 -5.17 -6.78 5.93
C GLN A 68 -3.77 -7.41 5.78
N ARG A 69 -3.38 -7.76 4.55
CA ARG A 69 -2.05 -8.31 4.26
C ARG A 69 -0.94 -7.31 4.55
N LEU A 70 -1.17 -6.04 4.21
CA LEU A 70 -0.21 -4.96 4.46
C LEU A 70 0.00 -4.74 5.96
N VAL A 71 -1.08 -4.66 6.75
CA VAL A 71 -1.00 -4.51 8.23
C VAL A 71 -0.24 -5.68 8.87
N ALA A 72 -0.48 -6.91 8.41
CA ALA A 72 0.28 -8.07 8.90
C ALA A 72 1.79 -7.94 8.61
N ALA A 73 2.16 -7.46 7.42
CA ALA A 73 3.57 -7.23 7.06
C ALA A 73 4.21 -6.10 7.89
N ILE A 74 3.48 -5.00 8.12
CA ILE A 74 3.95 -3.88 8.95
C ILE A 74 4.24 -4.35 10.38
N ASN A 75 3.33 -5.13 10.97
CA ASN A 75 3.50 -5.66 12.33
C ASN A 75 4.74 -6.57 12.47
N ALA A 76 5.14 -7.24 11.39
CA ALA A 76 6.27 -8.16 11.35
C ALA A 76 7.64 -7.48 11.22
N ILE A 77 7.70 -6.16 10.98
CA ILE A 77 8.97 -5.40 10.94
C ILE A 77 9.72 -5.57 12.27
N GLN A 78 11.05 -5.67 12.25
CA GLN A 78 11.89 -5.81 13.44
C GLN A 78 12.80 -4.61 13.64
#